data_AF-A0A453T6N1-F1
#
_entry.id   AF-A0A453T6N1-F1
#
_cell.length_a   1.000
_cell.length_b   1.000
_cell.length_c   1.000
_cell.angle_alpha   90.00
_cell.angle_beta   90.00
_cell.angle_gamma   90.00
#
_symmetry.space_group_name_H-M   'P 1'
#
loop_
_entity.id
_entity.type
_entity.pdbx_description
1 polymer ?
#
loop_
_entity_poly.entity_id
_entity_poly.type
_entity_poly.pdbx_seq_one_letter_code
_entity_poly.pdbx_strand_id
1 'polypeptide(L)'
;LHRSNARPSHTFGSTNFRTRGCRWHRCSSRMRSRGSLVLLTHVLLCLVSGAYSGRMSSYVRNEFPSDDIPLEHKSLEVPKGYNAPQQVHITQGDYDGKAVIISWVTELEPARSEVFYGKEGKLYDRKAKGRMTNYTFYNYRGIAPAKD
;
A
#
# COMPACT_ATOMS: atom_id res chain seq x y z
N LEU A 1 -33.65 15.92 19.07
CA LEU A 1 -33.05 14.58 19.24
C LEU A 1 -31.54 14.69 19.08
N HIS A 2 -30.79 14.71 20.19
CA HIS A 2 -29.32 14.67 20.17
C HIS A 2 -28.88 13.29 19.65
N ARG A 3 -28.23 13.23 18.49
CA ARG A 3 -27.56 12.01 18.01
C ARG A 3 -26.05 12.19 18.14
N SER A 4 -25.53 11.75 19.28
CA SER A 4 -24.10 11.71 19.59
C SER A 4 -23.41 10.65 18.72
N ASN A 5 -22.88 11.05 17.57
CA ASN A 5 -22.11 10.18 16.69
C ASN A 5 -20.62 10.26 17.08
N ALA A 6 -20.02 9.14 17.46
CA ALA A 6 -18.62 9.08 17.91
C ALA A 6 -17.84 7.97 17.19
N ARG A 7 -16.57 8.26 16.84
CA ARG A 7 -15.51 7.31 16.36
C ARG A 7 -15.76 6.76 14.92
N PRO A 8 -14.83 6.02 14.24
CA PRO A 8 -13.67 5.19 14.67
C PRO A 8 -12.33 5.94 14.64
N SER A 9 -11.14 5.28 14.61
CA SER A 9 -9.96 5.83 13.90
C SER A 9 -8.74 4.97 13.68
N HIS A 10 -7.84 5.63 12.95
CA HIS A 10 -6.46 5.33 12.69
C HIS A 10 -5.64 6.57 13.11
N THR A 11 -4.86 6.49 14.21
CA THR A 11 -3.75 7.43 14.44
C THR A 11 -2.47 6.78 13.92
N PHE A 12 -1.99 7.29 12.79
CA PHE A 12 -0.78 6.81 12.13
C PHE A 12 0.45 7.60 12.60
N GLY A 13 1.64 7.00 12.58
CA GLY A 13 2.88 7.66 12.96
C GLY A 13 4.07 7.09 12.20
N SER A 14 4.88 7.96 11.61
CA SER A 14 6.08 7.58 10.85
C SER A 14 7.06 8.76 10.81
N THR A 15 8.36 8.45 10.82
CA THR A 15 9.47 9.40 10.65
C THR A 15 10.41 8.89 9.56
N ASN A 16 10.97 9.79 8.77
CA ASN A 16 11.86 9.47 7.65
C ASN A 16 13.26 10.03 7.88
N PHE A 17 14.28 9.28 7.47
CA PHE A 17 15.67 9.77 7.42
C PHE A 17 16.22 9.70 5.99
N ARG A 18 17.02 10.71 5.62
CA ARG A 18 17.50 10.94 4.25
C ARG A 18 19.00 10.68 4.15
N THR A 19 19.43 9.87 3.18
CA THR A 19 20.82 9.83 2.70
C THR A 19 20.89 10.09 1.19
N ARG A 20 22.09 10.40 0.69
CA ARG A 20 22.29 11.20 -0.53
C ARG A 20 22.68 10.34 -1.74
N GLY A 21 22.21 10.73 -2.92
CA GLY A 21 22.56 10.07 -4.19
C GLY A 21 24.00 10.32 -4.64
N CYS A 22 24.49 9.44 -5.52
CA CYS A 22 25.79 9.56 -6.18
C CYS A 22 25.66 10.05 -7.63
N ARG A 23 26.68 10.77 -8.10
CA ARG A 23 26.69 11.58 -9.33
C ARG A 23 27.30 10.80 -10.51
N TRP A 24 26.70 10.93 -11.68
CA TRP A 24 27.20 10.37 -12.94
C TRP A 24 28.59 10.90 -13.30
N HIS A 25 29.53 10.01 -13.63
CA HIS A 25 30.81 10.39 -14.24
C HIS A 25 30.68 10.48 -15.76
N ARG A 26 30.87 11.69 -16.29
CA ARG A 26 30.95 11.97 -17.73
C ARG A 26 32.33 11.53 -18.24
N CYS A 27 32.41 10.42 -18.98
CA CYS A 27 33.63 10.05 -19.68
C CYS A 27 33.72 10.81 -21.02
N SER A 28 34.82 11.51 -21.26
CA SER A 28 35.08 12.30 -22.47
C SER A 28 36.19 11.64 -23.28
N SER A 29 35.86 11.03 -24.42
CA SER A 29 36.83 10.40 -25.32
C SER A 29 37.13 11.29 -26.54
N ARG A 30 38.29 11.95 -26.50
CA ARG A 30 38.82 12.77 -27.61
C ARG A 30 39.32 11.86 -28.74
N MET A 31 38.43 11.48 -29.66
CA MET A 31 38.77 10.57 -30.77
C MET A 31 39.64 11.24 -31.84
N ARG A 32 40.82 10.64 -32.11
CA ARG A 32 41.65 10.98 -33.28
C ARG A 32 40.98 10.50 -34.57
N SER A 33 41.32 11.12 -35.70
CA SER A 33 40.70 10.89 -37.02
C SER A 33 41.05 9.53 -37.65
N ARG A 34 40.48 8.46 -37.10
CA ARG A 34 40.04 7.23 -37.81
C ARG A 34 38.61 6.88 -37.41
N GLY A 35 37.91 7.83 -36.79
CA GLY A 35 36.64 7.62 -36.09
C GLY A 35 35.42 7.44 -36.99
N SER A 36 35.46 7.87 -38.26
CA SER A 36 34.28 7.84 -39.15
C SER A 36 33.68 6.43 -39.27
N LEU A 37 34.48 5.43 -39.65
CA LEU A 37 33.98 4.06 -39.82
C LEU A 37 33.50 3.44 -38.50
N VAL A 38 34.21 3.70 -37.40
CA VAL A 38 33.88 3.16 -36.06
C VAL A 38 32.63 3.83 -35.47
N LEU A 39 32.46 5.14 -35.66
CA LEU A 39 31.22 5.83 -35.33
C LEU A 39 30.06 5.34 -36.19
N LEU A 40 30.29 5.13 -37.50
CA LEU A 40 29.25 4.60 -38.38
C LEU A 40 28.79 3.21 -37.92
N THR A 41 29.73 2.29 -37.63
CA THR A 41 29.38 0.95 -37.14
C THR A 41 28.72 0.98 -35.76
N HIS A 42 29.14 1.87 -34.86
CA HIS A 42 28.52 2.00 -33.53
C HIS A 42 27.11 2.61 -33.61
N VAL A 43 26.89 3.60 -34.48
CA VAL A 43 25.55 4.16 -34.76
C VAL A 43 24.65 3.11 -35.42
N LEU A 44 25.17 2.34 -36.39
CA LEU A 44 24.46 1.20 -36.98
C LEU A 44 24.09 0.14 -35.92
N LEU A 45 25.02 -0.18 -35.01
CA LEU A 45 24.76 -1.11 -33.91
C LEU A 45 23.65 -0.59 -33.00
N CYS A 46 23.67 0.70 -32.63
CA CYS A 46 22.64 1.35 -31.82
C CYS A 46 21.26 1.40 -32.50
N LEU A 47 21.22 1.55 -33.83
CA LEU A 47 19.99 1.52 -34.63
C LEU A 47 19.43 0.08 -34.75
N VAL A 48 20.30 -0.92 -34.88
CA VAL A 48 19.91 -2.35 -34.93
C VAL A 48 19.52 -2.87 -33.55
N SER A 49 20.15 -2.39 -32.47
CA SER A 49 19.68 -2.57 -31.09
C SER A 49 18.48 -1.66 -30.74
N GLY A 50 17.68 -1.30 -31.75
CA GLY A 50 16.49 -0.48 -31.61
C GLY A 50 15.60 -1.02 -30.50
N ALA A 51 15.25 -0.14 -29.56
CA ALA A 51 14.49 -0.51 -28.37
C ALA A 51 13.22 -1.30 -28.73
N TYR A 52 12.85 -2.26 -27.88
CA TYR A 52 11.60 -3.01 -27.99
C TYR A 52 10.40 -2.05 -27.93
N SER A 53 9.99 -1.58 -29.10
CA SER A 53 9.01 -0.50 -29.23
C SER A 53 7.59 -1.03 -29.11
N GLY A 54 6.89 -0.57 -28.08
CA GLY A 54 5.45 -0.29 -28.15
C GLY A 54 4.46 -1.44 -28.36
N ARG A 55 4.87 -2.71 -28.39
CA ARG A 55 3.93 -3.84 -28.43
C ARG A 55 3.33 -4.12 -27.05
N MET A 56 2.36 -3.31 -26.68
CA MET A 56 1.36 -3.71 -25.69
C MET A 56 0.45 -4.79 -26.29
N SER A 57 -0.04 -5.70 -25.45
CA SER A 57 -1.03 -6.70 -25.88
C SER A 57 -2.34 -6.02 -26.27
N SER A 58 -2.96 -6.45 -27.37
CA SER A 58 -4.33 -6.05 -27.75
C SER A 58 -5.41 -6.66 -26.84
N TYR A 59 -5.01 -7.45 -25.84
CA TYR A 59 -5.91 -8.05 -24.87
C TYR A 59 -6.58 -7.00 -23.98
N VAL A 60 -7.83 -6.69 -24.31
CA VAL A 60 -8.78 -6.08 -23.37
C VAL A 60 -9.37 -7.22 -22.53
N ARG A 61 -9.24 -7.13 -21.19
CA ARG A 61 -9.94 -8.05 -20.29
C ARG A 61 -11.44 -7.81 -20.43
N ASN A 62 -12.23 -8.85 -20.71
CA ASN A 62 -13.68 -8.76 -20.59
C ASN A 62 -14.03 -8.25 -19.19
N GLU A 63 -14.72 -7.11 -19.15
CA GLU A 63 -15.09 -6.45 -17.91
C GLU A 63 -16.20 -7.26 -17.25
N PHE A 64 -15.87 -7.91 -16.13
CA PHE A 64 -16.90 -8.35 -15.20
C PHE A 64 -17.57 -7.10 -14.63
N PRO A 65 -18.90 -7.10 -14.42
CA PRO A 65 -19.59 -5.93 -13.89
C PRO A 65 -18.94 -5.53 -12.56
N SER A 66 -18.43 -4.29 -12.52
CA SER A 66 -17.76 -3.71 -11.34
C SER A 66 -18.81 -3.16 -10.36
N ASP A 67 -19.84 -3.96 -10.08
CA ASP A 67 -20.89 -3.63 -9.14
C ASP A 67 -20.35 -3.72 -7.71
N ASP A 68 -20.71 -2.75 -6.86
CA ASP A 68 -20.33 -2.76 -5.45
C ASP A 68 -20.94 -3.97 -4.73
N ILE A 69 -20.14 -4.60 -3.86
CA ILE A 69 -20.60 -5.72 -3.03
C ILE A 69 -21.70 -5.21 -2.09
N PRO A 70 -22.92 -5.78 -2.11
CA PRO A 70 -24.01 -5.34 -1.24
C PRO A 70 -23.68 -5.61 0.23
N LEU A 71 -24.14 -4.73 1.13
CA LEU A 71 -23.80 -4.78 2.57
C LEU A 71 -24.20 -6.12 3.25
N GLU A 72 -25.26 -6.76 2.77
CA GLU A 72 -25.75 -8.06 3.26
C GLU A 72 -24.93 -9.26 2.72
N HIS A 73 -23.88 -9.02 1.92
CA HIS A 73 -23.06 -10.08 1.36
C HIS A 73 -22.19 -10.74 2.44
N LYS A 74 -22.07 -12.06 2.39
CA LYS A 74 -21.33 -12.86 3.39
C LYS A 74 -19.86 -12.45 3.61
N SER A 75 -19.21 -11.82 2.62
CA SER A 75 -17.84 -11.30 2.80
C SER A 75 -17.76 -10.08 3.73
N LEU A 76 -18.89 -9.46 4.03
CA LEU A 76 -19.04 -8.31 4.94
C LEU A 76 -19.75 -8.72 6.26
N GLU A 77 -19.99 -10.02 6.49
CA GLU A 77 -20.62 -10.53 7.72
C GLU A 77 -19.75 -10.19 8.94
N VAL A 78 -20.32 -9.48 9.90
CA VAL A 78 -19.67 -9.11 11.16
C VAL A 78 -19.34 -10.37 11.98
N PRO A 79 -18.11 -10.53 12.50
CA PRO A 79 -17.74 -11.72 13.26
C PRO A 79 -18.54 -11.84 14.56
N LYS A 80 -18.96 -13.07 14.88
CA LYS A 80 -19.85 -13.37 16.00
C LYS A 80 -19.09 -13.27 17.33
N GLY A 81 -19.68 -12.54 18.28
CA GLY A 81 -19.16 -12.37 19.65
C GLY A 81 -19.25 -10.93 20.11
N TYR A 82 -19.32 -10.71 21.43
CA TYR A 82 -19.34 -9.36 21.97
C TYR A 82 -17.99 -8.67 21.76
N ASN A 83 -18.02 -7.51 21.09
CA ASN A 83 -16.86 -6.69 20.73
C ASN A 83 -15.74 -7.48 20.02
N ALA A 84 -16.11 -8.46 19.18
CA ALA A 84 -15.17 -9.30 18.45
C ALA A 84 -14.27 -8.47 17.51
N PRO A 85 -12.95 -8.73 17.45
CA PRO A 85 -12.05 -8.05 16.51
C PRO A 85 -12.47 -8.22 15.05
N GLN A 86 -12.56 -7.12 14.33
CA GLN A 86 -12.89 -7.05 12.91
C GLN A 86 -11.73 -6.46 12.09
N GLN A 87 -11.81 -6.60 10.77
CA GLN A 87 -10.86 -5.98 9.82
C GLN A 87 -9.38 -6.28 10.16
N VAL A 88 -9.12 -7.51 10.65
CA VAL A 88 -7.80 -7.95 11.07
C VAL A 88 -6.88 -8.01 9.86
N HIS A 89 -5.79 -7.23 9.90
CA HIS A 89 -4.76 -7.23 8.87
C HIS A 89 -3.37 -7.27 9.50
N ILE A 90 -2.44 -7.91 8.78
CA ILE A 90 -1.06 -8.12 9.20
C ILE A 90 -0.16 -7.55 8.11
N THR A 91 0.81 -6.72 8.49
CA THR A 91 1.83 -6.18 7.59
C THR A 91 3.23 -6.41 8.17
N GLN A 92 4.25 -6.31 7.32
CA GLN A 92 5.64 -6.38 7.75
C GLN A 92 5.97 -5.18 8.68
N GLY A 93 6.61 -5.47 9.82
CA GLY A 93 6.84 -4.49 10.89
C GLY A 93 8.27 -3.95 11.00
N ASP A 94 9.22 -4.55 10.30
CA ASP A 94 10.63 -4.15 10.28
C ASP A 94 11.25 -4.33 8.88
N TYR A 95 12.48 -3.85 8.69
CA TYR A 95 13.19 -3.98 7.42
C TYR A 95 13.56 -5.43 7.09
N ASP A 96 13.94 -6.23 8.10
CA ASP A 96 14.46 -7.59 7.94
C ASP A 96 13.37 -8.67 7.81
N GLY A 97 12.10 -8.32 8.00
CA GLY A 97 10.98 -9.28 8.00
C GLY A 97 10.90 -10.16 9.26
N LYS A 98 11.52 -9.73 10.37
CA LYS A 98 11.51 -10.44 11.67
C LYS A 98 10.35 -10.00 12.57
N ALA A 99 9.67 -8.90 12.24
CA ALA A 99 8.54 -8.36 12.98
C ALA A 99 7.32 -8.17 12.07
N VAL A 100 6.13 -8.14 12.69
CA VAL A 100 4.86 -7.85 12.03
C VAL A 100 4.07 -6.81 12.82
N ILE A 101 3.31 -5.99 12.12
CA ILE A 101 2.28 -5.12 12.69
C ILE A 101 0.96 -5.87 12.53
N ILE A 102 0.22 -6.00 13.64
CA ILE A 102 -1.11 -6.62 13.67
C ILE A 102 -2.10 -5.53 14.06
N SER A 103 -3.08 -5.30 13.19
CA SER A 103 -4.06 -4.22 13.30
C SER A 103 -5.47 -4.80 13.19
N TRP A 104 -6.39 -4.30 14.01
CA TRP A 104 -7.79 -4.71 14.03
C TRP A 104 -8.67 -3.58 14.54
N VAL A 105 -9.98 -3.71 14.35
CA VAL A 105 -11.01 -2.77 14.80
C VAL A 105 -11.90 -3.46 15.83
N THR A 106 -12.31 -2.74 16.87
CA THR A 106 -13.35 -3.16 17.82
C THR A 106 -14.43 -2.07 17.84
N GLU A 107 -15.62 -2.39 17.34
CA GLU A 107 -16.64 -1.38 16.99
C GLU A 107 -17.43 -0.85 18.18
N LEU A 108 -17.72 -1.71 19.17
CA LEU A 108 -18.61 -1.35 20.29
C LEU A 108 -17.87 -0.48 21.30
N GLU A 109 -16.73 -0.97 21.79
CA GLU A 109 -16.02 -0.37 22.93
C GLU A 109 -14.49 -0.43 22.77
N PRO A 110 -13.77 0.53 23.37
CA PRO A 110 -12.32 0.49 23.56
C PRO A 110 -11.80 -0.83 24.16
N ALA A 111 -11.23 -1.70 23.34
CA ALA A 111 -10.59 -2.93 23.78
C ALA A 111 -9.11 -2.74 24.16
N ARG A 112 -8.55 -3.71 24.89
CA ARG A 112 -7.10 -3.77 25.15
C ARG A 112 -6.36 -4.11 23.86
N SER A 113 -5.40 -3.27 23.45
CA SER A 113 -4.47 -3.57 22.36
C SER A 113 -3.40 -4.58 22.80
N GLU A 114 -3.79 -5.83 23.01
CA GLU A 114 -2.89 -6.91 23.44
C GLU A 114 -3.03 -8.11 22.50
N VAL A 115 -1.89 -8.61 21.98
CA VAL A 115 -1.85 -9.80 21.11
C VAL A 115 -1.11 -10.91 21.83
N PHE A 116 -1.71 -12.09 21.88
CA PHE A 116 -1.07 -13.32 22.34
C PHE A 116 -0.58 -14.10 21.11
N TYR A 117 0.66 -14.57 21.15
CA TYR A 117 1.30 -15.27 20.04
C TYR A 117 2.29 -16.32 20.53
N GLY A 118 2.70 -17.22 19.64
CA GLY A 118 3.66 -18.29 19.93
C GLY A 118 4.13 -18.95 18.64
N LYS A 119 5.01 -19.95 18.75
CA LYS A 119 5.54 -20.69 17.58
C LYS A 119 4.63 -21.83 17.12
N GLU A 120 3.80 -22.34 18.01
CA GLU A 120 2.98 -23.54 17.80
C GLU A 120 1.50 -23.19 17.84
N GLY A 121 0.70 -23.87 17.02
CA GLY A 121 -0.74 -23.66 17.00
C GLY A 121 -1.37 -23.97 18.35
N LYS A 122 -2.20 -23.05 18.87
CA LYS A 122 -2.87 -23.12 20.18
C LYS A 122 -1.97 -22.93 21.42
N LEU A 123 -0.65 -22.75 21.25
CA LEU A 123 0.25 -22.38 22.36
C LEU A 123 0.69 -20.92 22.19
N TYR A 124 0.09 -20.03 22.98
CA TYR A 124 0.36 -18.58 22.91
C TYR A 124 1.11 -18.12 24.17
N ASP A 125 2.40 -18.45 24.24
CA ASP A 125 3.30 -18.19 25.37
C ASP A 125 3.72 -16.72 25.50
N ARG A 126 3.60 -15.93 24.44
CA ARG A 126 4.10 -14.56 24.36
C ARG A 126 2.97 -13.56 24.23
N LYS A 127 3.26 -12.33 24.69
CA LYS A 127 2.32 -11.20 24.69
C LYS A 127 2.98 -9.95 24.15
N ALA A 128 2.33 -9.29 23.19
CA ALA A 128 2.69 -7.96 22.71
C ALA A 128 1.63 -6.94 23.16
N LYS A 129 2.05 -5.71 23.45
CA LYS A 129 1.17 -4.57 23.75
C LYS A 129 1.29 -3.53 22.63
N GLY A 130 0.15 -3.08 22.11
CA GLY A 130 0.03 -2.03 21.11
C GLY A 130 -0.64 -0.76 21.66
N ARG A 131 -1.19 0.06 20.77
CA ARG A 131 -1.91 1.30 21.08
C ARG A 131 -3.24 1.36 20.32
N MET A 132 -4.28 1.86 20.97
CA MET A 132 -5.62 2.06 20.41
C MET A 132 -5.86 3.54 20.04
N THR A 133 -6.71 3.81 19.05
CA THR A 133 -6.93 5.15 18.46
C THR A 133 -8.41 5.42 18.13
N ASN A 134 -8.92 6.66 18.33
CA ASN A 134 -10.21 7.18 17.82
C ASN A 134 -10.10 8.61 17.19
N TYR A 135 -11.06 9.02 16.35
CA TYR A 135 -11.05 10.22 15.46
C TYR A 135 -12.50 10.49 15.04
N THR A 136 -12.65 11.26 13.96
CA THR A 136 -13.91 11.56 13.31
C THR A 136 -13.67 11.83 11.82
N PHE A 137 -14.41 11.16 10.93
CA PHE A 137 -14.61 11.68 9.58
C PHE A 137 -15.57 12.87 9.66
N TYR A 138 -15.25 13.93 8.91
CA TYR A 138 -16.14 15.08 8.74
C TYR A 138 -16.62 15.13 7.29
N ASN A 139 -17.94 15.19 7.10
CA ASN A 139 -18.53 15.32 5.78
C ASN A 139 -18.29 16.73 5.23
N TYR A 140 -17.30 16.86 4.33
CA TYR A 140 -17.12 18.09 3.57
C TYR A 140 -18.19 18.15 2.48
N ARG A 141 -19.15 19.08 2.60
CA ARG A 141 -20.04 19.42 1.48
C ARG A 141 -19.25 20.22 0.46
N GLY A 142 -18.68 19.53 -0.53
CA GLY A 142 -18.30 20.19 -1.78
C GLY A 142 -19.53 20.85 -2.39
N ILE A 143 -19.35 22.05 -2.95
CA ILE A 143 -20.40 22.71 -3.73
C ILE A 143 -20.55 21.92 -5.03
N ALA A 144 -21.47 20.97 -5.05
CA ALA A 144 -21.95 20.41 -6.31
C ALA A 144 -22.69 21.54 -7.05
N PRO A 145 -22.41 21.79 -8.34
CA PRO A 145 -23.22 22.71 -9.13
C PRO A 145 -24.66 22.18 -9.14
N ALA A 146 -25.62 23.10 -9.07
CA ALA A 146 -27.02 22.74 -9.27
C ALA A 146 -27.17 22.05 -10.62
N LYS A 147 -27.94 20.96 -10.66
CA LYS A 147 -28.48 20.47 -11.93
C LYS A 147 -29.71 21.30 -12.22
N ASP A 148 -29.60 22.14 -13.25
CA ASP A 148 -30.74 22.74 -13.94
C ASP A 148 -31.54 21.66 -14.69
#